data_AF-A0A7D4A100-F1
#
_entry.id   AF-A0A7D4A100-F1
#
_cell.length_a   1.000
_cell.length_b   1.000
_cell.length_c   1.000
_cell.angle_alpha   90.00
_cell.angle_beta   90.00
_cell.angle_gamma   90.00
#
_symmetry.space_group_name_H-M   'P 1'
#
loop_
_entity.id
_entity.type
_entity.pdbx_description
1 polymer ?
#
loop_
_entity_poly.entity_id
_entity_poly.type
_entity_poly.pdbx_seq_one_letter_code
_entity_poly.pdbx_strand_id
1 'polypeptide(L)'
;MARAEITPPDTGPDQAPDAPSARRPPRAAVPLLAAAGCAAVLAVAGARLAAEMTRGPTGAERSAAVTAEIGQRYRSWPAGRIFPAALRYSLDEGSAEAARRVGIGTDTRCSTAVDTKLSGTLTSRGCRAALRATYLDQAQGLAVTIGVIAFRDAASAHAVVAWFPPDAPSPGLRALPFPGTVAARFADAARQASAAAQRGPYVVAATAGYADGRPTLRAARQLPDLAELAPQLVDGVLRPLTAPARIRCGAPEWSC
;
A
#
# COMPACT_ATOMS: atom_id res chain seq x y z
N MET A 1 -106.90 -0.16 -37.72
CA MET A 1 -105.99 1.01 -37.80
C MET A 1 -106.63 2.16 -37.04
N ALA A 2 -105.81 2.97 -36.36
CA ALA A 2 -106.14 4.13 -35.51
C ALA A 2 -106.73 3.80 -34.13
N ARG A 3 -106.31 4.37 -33.00
CA ARG A 3 -105.17 5.23 -32.62
C ARG A 3 -105.22 5.23 -31.08
N ALA A 4 -104.19 4.77 -30.39
CA ALA A 4 -104.12 4.86 -28.92
C ALA A 4 -103.23 6.03 -28.56
N GLU A 5 -103.81 7.04 -27.91
CA GLU A 5 -103.16 8.24 -27.41
C GLU A 5 -102.28 7.95 -26.19
N ILE A 6 -101.20 8.72 -26.10
CA ILE A 6 -100.18 8.69 -25.05
C ILE A 6 -100.45 9.87 -24.10
N THR A 7 -100.46 9.61 -22.79
CA THR A 7 -100.40 10.63 -21.73
C THR A 7 -99.27 10.28 -20.75
N PRO A 8 -98.31 11.17 -20.47
CA PRO A 8 -97.42 11.08 -19.31
C PRO A 8 -97.70 12.24 -18.32
N PRO A 9 -96.97 12.34 -17.19
CA PRO A 9 -96.81 11.39 -16.09
C PRO A 9 -97.37 12.02 -14.78
N ASP A 10 -97.45 11.28 -13.68
CA ASP A 10 -97.57 11.91 -12.35
C ASP A 10 -96.42 11.44 -11.45
N THR A 11 -95.71 12.42 -10.91
CA THR A 11 -94.47 12.23 -10.13
C THR A 11 -94.79 12.61 -8.69
N GLY A 12 -95.21 11.62 -7.90
CA GLY A 12 -95.23 11.73 -6.44
C GLY A 12 -93.86 11.35 -5.88
N PRO A 13 -93.26 12.12 -4.96
CA PRO A 13 -91.99 11.76 -4.36
C PRO A 13 -92.18 10.57 -3.40
N ASP A 14 -91.45 9.50 -3.70
CA ASP A 14 -91.29 8.30 -2.89
C ASP A 14 -90.40 8.64 -1.67
N GLN A 15 -90.94 8.54 -0.45
CA GLN A 15 -90.19 8.70 0.79
C GLN A 15 -89.55 7.38 1.19
N ALA A 16 -88.25 7.24 0.90
CA ALA A 16 -87.41 6.14 1.36
C ALA A 16 -86.92 6.35 2.82
N PRO A 17 -86.58 5.27 3.55
CA PRO A 17 -86.46 5.26 5.01
C PRO A 17 -85.09 5.76 5.53
N ASP A 18 -85.10 6.26 6.76
CA ASP A 18 -83.93 6.68 7.53
C ASP A 18 -82.88 5.56 7.65
N ALA A 19 -81.66 5.85 7.16
CA ALA A 19 -80.50 5.00 7.36
C ALA A 19 -79.75 5.40 8.65
N PRO A 20 -79.27 4.44 9.47
CA PRO A 20 -78.55 4.75 10.71
C PRO A 20 -77.18 5.36 10.42
N SER A 21 -76.83 6.41 11.18
CA SER A 21 -75.54 7.09 11.10
C SER A 21 -74.38 6.15 11.46
N ALA A 22 -73.65 5.67 10.46
CA ALA A 22 -72.37 5.00 10.69
C ALA A 22 -71.33 6.05 11.13
N ARG A 23 -70.93 6.01 12.41
CA ARG A 23 -69.82 6.81 12.93
C ARG A 23 -68.54 6.45 12.17
N ARG A 24 -68.03 7.39 11.36
CA ARG A 24 -66.72 7.25 10.70
C ARG A 24 -65.61 7.28 11.77
N PRO A 25 -64.63 6.36 11.74
CA PRO A 25 -63.49 6.43 12.64
C PRO A 25 -62.61 7.64 12.29
N PRO A 26 -61.84 8.19 13.25
CA PRO A 26 -61.11 9.43 13.05
C PRO A 26 -59.96 9.20 12.05
N ARG A 27 -60.11 9.76 10.85
CA ARG A 27 -59.09 9.77 9.77
C ARG A 27 -57.78 10.49 10.17
N ALA A 28 -57.74 11.14 11.33
CA ALA A 28 -56.56 11.85 11.84
C ALA A 28 -55.57 10.97 12.63
N ALA A 29 -55.95 9.75 13.04
CA ALA A 29 -55.07 8.88 13.83
C ALA A 29 -53.91 8.29 12.99
N VAL A 30 -54.17 8.02 11.71
CA VAL A 30 -53.20 7.41 10.77
C VAL A 30 -52.00 8.32 10.47
N PRO A 31 -52.15 9.62 10.12
CA PRO A 31 -51.00 10.48 9.84
C PRO A 31 -50.13 10.77 11.07
N LEU A 32 -50.73 10.87 12.27
CA LEU A 32 -50.01 11.08 13.52
C LEU A 32 -49.14 9.88 13.91
N LEU A 33 -49.67 8.66 13.75
CA LEU A 33 -48.90 7.43 13.97
C LEU A 33 -47.76 7.27 12.96
N ALA A 34 -48.00 7.61 11.69
CA ALA A 34 -46.97 7.59 10.66
C ALA A 34 -45.85 8.60 10.95
N ALA A 35 -46.19 9.83 11.37
CA ALA A 35 -45.22 10.85 11.73
C ALA A 35 -44.39 10.45 12.96
N ALA A 36 -45.02 9.88 14.00
CA ALA A 36 -44.32 9.37 15.18
C ALA A 36 -43.38 8.21 14.84
N GLY A 37 -43.80 7.31 13.95
CA GLY A 37 -42.96 6.22 13.42
C GLY A 37 -41.72 6.75 12.69
N CYS A 38 -41.90 7.71 11.76
CA CYS A 38 -40.79 8.34 11.05
C CYS A 38 -39.82 9.07 12.01
N ALA A 39 -40.34 9.82 12.99
CA ALA A 39 -39.51 10.50 13.98
C ALA A 39 -38.69 9.53 14.83
N ALA A 40 -39.28 8.39 15.23
CA ALA A 40 -38.57 7.35 15.98
C ALA A 40 -37.46 6.71 15.14
N VAL A 41 -37.71 6.40 13.87
CA VAL A 41 -36.69 5.84 12.96
C VAL A 41 -35.54 6.84 12.76
N LEU A 42 -35.84 8.12 12.55
CA LEU A 42 -34.82 9.17 12.41
C LEU A 42 -34.00 9.36 13.68
N ALA A 43 -34.64 9.30 14.86
CA ALA A 43 -33.93 9.41 16.14
C ALA A 43 -32.97 8.23 16.37
N VAL A 44 -33.41 7.00 16.06
CA VAL A 44 -32.55 5.80 16.15
C VAL A 44 -31.41 5.86 15.14
N ALA A 45 -31.69 6.26 13.89
CA ALA A 45 -30.67 6.44 12.87
C ALA A 45 -29.65 7.53 13.26
N GLY A 46 -30.14 8.65 13.78
CA GLY A 46 -29.31 9.75 14.29
C GLY A 46 -28.44 9.32 15.47
N ALA A 47 -28.98 8.55 16.42
CA ALA A 47 -28.23 8.02 17.56
C ALA A 47 -27.17 6.99 17.12
N ARG A 48 -27.47 6.13 16.14
CA ARG A 48 -26.50 5.19 15.55
C ARG A 48 -25.38 5.91 14.81
N LEU A 49 -25.71 6.95 14.05
CA LEU A 49 -24.74 7.77 13.35
C LEU A 49 -23.83 8.50 14.35
N ALA A 50 -24.40 9.12 15.38
CA ALA A 50 -23.65 9.77 16.45
C ALA A 50 -22.75 8.78 17.21
N ALA A 51 -23.26 7.58 17.50
CA ALA A 51 -22.48 6.52 18.12
C ALA A 51 -21.31 6.08 17.24
N GLU A 52 -21.48 5.94 15.93
CA GLU A 52 -20.38 5.58 15.02
C GLU A 52 -19.35 6.72 14.88
N MET A 53 -19.79 7.97 14.82
CA MET A 53 -18.90 9.14 14.76
C MET A 53 -18.08 9.36 16.04
N THR A 54 -18.58 8.92 17.19
CA THR A 54 -17.90 9.03 18.50
C THR A 54 -17.16 7.76 18.90
N ARG A 55 -17.29 6.68 18.11
CA ARG A 55 -16.66 5.39 18.39
C ARG A 55 -15.15 5.47 18.12
N GLY A 56 -14.37 4.90 19.03
CA GLY A 56 -12.95 4.66 18.76
C GLY A 56 -12.75 3.62 17.65
N PRO A 57 -11.62 3.65 16.91
CA PRO A 57 -11.35 2.68 15.86
C PRO A 57 -11.25 1.25 16.42
N THR A 58 -11.83 0.28 15.73
CA THR A 58 -11.60 -1.15 15.96
C THR A 58 -10.14 -1.53 15.75
N GLY A 59 -9.72 -2.69 16.28
CA GLY A 59 -8.43 -3.28 15.96
C GLY A 59 -8.24 -3.51 14.45
N ALA A 60 -9.30 -3.89 13.73
CA ALA A 60 -9.26 -4.11 12.28
C ALA A 60 -8.99 -2.81 11.52
N GLU A 61 -9.68 -1.72 11.87
CA GLU A 61 -9.46 -0.41 11.26
C GLU A 61 -8.05 0.12 11.55
N ARG A 62 -7.54 -0.05 12.78
CA ARG A 62 -6.16 0.33 13.13
C ARG A 62 -5.14 -0.47 12.32
N SER A 63 -5.33 -1.79 12.19
CA SER A 63 -4.44 -2.65 11.41
C SER A 63 -4.46 -2.29 9.92
N ALA A 64 -5.64 -2.01 9.36
CA ALA A 64 -5.79 -1.54 7.99
C ALA A 64 -5.10 -0.18 7.78
N ALA A 65 -5.23 0.75 8.73
CA ALA A 65 -4.57 2.05 8.68
C ALA A 65 -3.04 1.93 8.75
N VAL A 66 -2.50 1.06 9.62
CA VAL A 66 -1.04 0.80 9.69
C VAL A 66 -0.54 0.20 8.38
N THR A 67 -1.26 -0.77 7.82
CA THR A 67 -0.90 -1.38 6.54
C THR A 67 -0.92 -0.36 5.40
N ALA A 68 -1.95 0.49 5.37
CA ALA A 68 -2.07 1.57 4.39
C ALA A 68 -0.95 2.61 4.53
N GLU A 69 -0.61 3.02 5.76
CA GLU A 69 0.50 3.95 6.02
C GLU A 69 1.83 3.36 5.55
N ILE A 70 2.15 2.13 5.96
CA ILE A 70 3.39 1.44 5.56
C ILE A 70 3.48 1.39 4.04
N GLY A 71 2.41 1.03 3.34
CA GLY A 71 2.38 0.95 1.87
C GLY A 71 2.54 2.29 1.15
N GLN A 72 2.42 3.42 1.84
CA GLN A 72 2.61 4.76 1.26
C GLN A 72 3.99 5.36 1.54
N ARG A 73 4.81 4.76 2.41
CA ARG A 73 6.11 5.30 2.82
C ARG A 73 7.07 5.58 1.67
N TYR A 74 7.05 4.74 0.63
CA TYR A 74 7.93 4.94 -0.54
C TYR A 74 7.75 6.30 -1.23
N ARG A 75 6.57 6.93 -1.10
CA ARG A 75 6.25 8.23 -1.67
C ARG A 75 6.12 9.35 -0.64
N SER A 76 5.79 9.02 0.61
CA SER A 76 5.57 10.03 1.67
C SER A 76 6.81 10.31 2.51
N TRP A 77 7.75 9.37 2.62
CA TRP A 77 8.98 9.58 3.38
C TRP A 77 10.04 10.29 2.53
N PRO A 78 10.89 11.14 3.13
CA PRO A 78 12.09 11.63 2.47
C PRO A 78 12.97 10.46 2.01
N ALA A 79 13.54 10.53 0.81
CA ALA A 79 14.35 9.44 0.27
C ALA A 79 15.55 9.09 1.18
N GLY A 80 16.16 10.09 1.84
CA GLY A 80 17.24 9.87 2.81
C GLY A 80 16.82 9.18 4.11
N ARG A 81 15.51 9.07 4.39
CA ARG A 81 14.96 8.25 5.46
C ARG A 81 14.79 6.80 5.03
N ILE A 82 14.38 6.57 3.77
CA ILE A 82 14.28 5.22 3.17
C ILE A 82 15.68 4.63 2.99
N PHE A 83 16.62 5.43 2.51
CA PHE A 83 18.01 5.08 2.32
C PHE A 83 18.86 5.93 3.27
N PRO A 84 19.17 5.49 4.50
CA PRO A 84 19.96 6.24 5.47
C PRO A 84 21.36 6.64 4.97
N ALA A 85 22.01 7.60 5.62
CA ALA A 85 23.36 8.02 5.21
C ALA A 85 24.42 6.92 5.45
N ALA A 86 24.15 6.04 6.40
CA ALA A 86 25.00 4.91 6.77
C ALA A 86 24.15 3.67 7.06
N LEU A 87 24.62 2.51 6.60
CA LEU A 87 24.07 1.19 6.92
C LEU A 87 25.14 0.36 7.59
N ARG A 88 24.82 -0.24 8.75
CA ARG A 88 25.77 -1.08 9.47
C ARG A 88 25.80 -2.48 8.89
N TYR A 89 26.97 -3.09 8.92
CA TYR A 89 27.18 -4.50 8.60
C TYR A 89 28.38 -5.03 9.40
N SER A 90 28.55 -6.34 9.43
CA SER A 90 29.77 -7.01 9.89
C SER A 90 30.19 -8.02 8.83
N LEU A 91 31.50 -8.22 8.66
CA LEU A 91 32.07 -9.29 7.83
C LEU A 91 32.91 -10.17 8.76
N ASP A 92 32.73 -11.49 8.65
CA ASP A 92 33.26 -12.47 9.61
C ASP A 92 32.87 -12.13 11.08
N GLU A 93 33.38 -12.83 12.11
CA GLU A 93 33.17 -12.46 13.54
C GLU A 93 33.86 -11.12 13.94
N GLY A 94 34.03 -10.21 12.98
CA GLY A 94 34.72 -8.94 13.10
C GLY A 94 33.89 -7.81 13.69
N SER A 95 34.51 -6.63 13.71
CA SER A 95 33.91 -5.39 14.20
C SER A 95 32.79 -4.88 13.32
N ALA A 96 31.80 -4.21 13.92
CA ALA A 96 30.74 -3.54 13.17
C ALA A 96 31.30 -2.42 12.26
N GLU A 97 31.13 -2.60 10.96
CA GLU A 97 31.47 -1.63 9.92
C GLU A 97 30.22 -0.85 9.47
N ALA A 98 30.42 0.13 8.59
CA ALA A 98 29.29 0.90 8.06
C ALA A 98 29.49 1.39 6.63
N ALA A 99 28.59 0.94 5.75
CA ALA A 99 28.52 1.37 4.37
C ALA A 99 27.96 2.79 4.28
N ARG A 100 28.55 3.65 3.46
CA ARG A 100 28.16 5.07 3.31
C ARG A 100 27.44 5.30 2.00
N ARG A 101 26.33 6.03 2.05
CA ARG A 101 25.51 6.34 0.87
C ARG A 101 26.26 7.31 -0.04
N VAL A 102 26.46 6.90 -1.29
CA VAL A 102 27.02 7.74 -2.36
C VAL A 102 25.96 8.67 -2.92
N GLY A 103 24.77 8.13 -3.21
CA GLY A 103 23.68 8.89 -3.80
C GLY A 103 22.39 8.11 -3.91
N ILE A 104 21.32 8.83 -4.27
CA ILE A 104 19.97 8.28 -4.50
C ILE A 104 19.54 8.68 -5.92
N GLY A 105 19.07 7.70 -6.69
CA GLY A 105 18.60 7.92 -8.06
C GLY A 105 17.21 8.56 -8.08
N THR A 106 16.91 9.27 -9.16
CA THR A 106 15.61 9.93 -9.38
C THR A 106 14.63 9.08 -10.21
N ASP A 107 15.12 8.10 -10.97
CA ASP A 107 14.26 7.21 -11.75
C ASP A 107 13.56 6.19 -10.83
N THR A 108 12.23 6.26 -10.82
CA THR A 108 11.36 5.40 -10.00
C THR A 108 10.66 4.31 -10.80
N ARG A 109 10.93 4.19 -12.10
CA ARG A 109 10.27 3.19 -12.96
C ARG A 109 10.71 1.78 -12.62
N CYS A 110 9.74 0.89 -12.39
CA CYS A 110 10.02 -0.51 -12.08
C CYS A 110 10.78 -1.24 -13.20
N SER A 111 10.48 -0.90 -14.46
CA SER A 111 11.09 -1.55 -15.63
C SER A 111 12.57 -1.24 -15.83
N THR A 112 13.04 -0.09 -15.34
CA THR A 112 14.45 0.34 -15.48
C THR A 112 15.29 -0.04 -14.26
N ALA A 113 14.65 -0.39 -13.13
CA ALA A 113 15.35 -0.73 -11.90
C ALA A 113 15.91 -2.17 -11.87
N VAL A 114 15.37 -3.08 -12.67
CA VAL A 114 15.74 -4.51 -12.68
C VAL A 114 16.11 -5.01 -14.06
N ASP A 115 16.77 -6.17 -14.14
CA ASP A 115 17.04 -6.84 -15.41
C ASP A 115 15.74 -7.10 -16.19
N THR A 116 15.83 -7.08 -17.53
CA THR A 116 14.67 -7.23 -18.42
C THR A 116 13.84 -8.48 -18.11
N LYS A 117 14.49 -9.58 -17.72
CA LYS A 117 13.85 -10.85 -17.32
C LYS A 117 12.92 -10.72 -16.11
N LEU A 118 13.10 -9.70 -15.27
CA LEU A 118 12.23 -9.42 -14.11
C LEU A 118 11.20 -8.32 -14.37
N SER A 119 11.49 -7.40 -15.28
CA SER A 119 10.67 -6.19 -15.51
C SER A 119 9.18 -6.51 -15.79
N GLY A 120 8.90 -7.53 -16.61
CA GLY A 120 7.54 -7.97 -16.93
C GLY A 120 6.80 -8.55 -15.72
N THR A 121 7.50 -9.36 -14.91
CA THR A 121 6.95 -9.95 -13.67
C THR A 121 6.61 -8.87 -12.64
N LEU A 122 7.49 -7.87 -12.46
CA LEU A 122 7.21 -6.75 -11.54
C LEU A 122 5.99 -5.95 -12.00
N THR A 123 5.92 -5.63 -13.29
CA THR A 123 4.84 -4.80 -13.85
C THR A 123 3.50 -5.51 -13.78
N SER A 124 3.44 -6.80 -14.15
CA SER A 124 2.20 -7.60 -14.09
C SER A 124 1.70 -7.83 -12.66
N ARG A 125 2.60 -7.83 -11.66
CA ARG A 125 2.28 -7.94 -10.24
C ARG A 125 2.00 -6.59 -9.57
N GLY A 126 1.84 -5.52 -10.35
CA GLY A 126 1.39 -4.23 -9.82
C GLY A 126 2.48 -3.47 -9.07
N CYS A 127 3.73 -3.55 -9.52
CA CYS A 127 4.79 -2.66 -9.07
C CYS A 127 4.38 -1.20 -9.27
N ARG A 128 4.53 -0.40 -8.21
CA ARG A 128 4.13 1.02 -8.17
C ARG A 128 5.32 1.95 -8.39
N ALA A 129 6.47 1.62 -7.80
CA ALA A 129 7.71 2.38 -7.92
C ALA A 129 8.90 1.50 -7.51
N ALA A 130 10.08 1.81 -8.04
CA ALA A 130 11.34 1.23 -7.63
C ALA A 130 12.36 2.34 -7.37
N LEU A 131 12.68 2.60 -6.10
CA LEU A 131 13.69 3.59 -5.72
C LEU A 131 15.04 2.91 -5.58
N ARG A 132 16.14 3.61 -5.88
CA ARG A 132 17.50 3.04 -5.79
C ARG A 132 18.49 4.00 -5.16
N ALA A 133 19.42 3.47 -4.39
CA ALA A 133 20.56 4.18 -3.82
C ALA A 133 21.82 3.32 -3.89
N THR A 134 22.98 3.94 -4.03
CA THR A 134 24.27 3.23 -4.04
C THR A 134 25.07 3.60 -2.80
N TYR A 135 25.69 2.60 -2.20
CA TYR A 135 26.55 2.70 -1.03
C TYR A 135 27.94 2.18 -1.38
N LEU A 136 28.94 2.69 -0.68
CA LEU A 136 30.28 2.11 -0.62
C LEU A 136 30.47 1.47 0.74
N ASP A 137 31.17 0.34 0.79
CA ASP A 137 31.65 -0.26 2.04
C ASP A 137 32.62 0.68 2.76
N GLN A 138 33.04 0.31 3.97
CA GLN A 138 33.92 1.14 4.78
C GLN A 138 35.28 1.38 4.10
N ALA A 139 35.84 0.37 3.43
CA ALA A 139 37.10 0.48 2.71
C ALA A 139 36.96 1.14 1.32
N GLN A 140 35.73 1.38 0.86
CA GLN A 140 35.38 1.91 -0.46
C GLN A 140 35.83 1.03 -1.65
N GLY A 141 36.13 -0.26 -1.40
CA GLY A 141 36.45 -1.24 -2.43
C GLY A 141 35.22 -1.88 -3.06
N LEU A 142 34.11 -1.95 -2.32
CA LEU A 142 32.87 -2.58 -2.71
C LEU A 142 31.76 -1.54 -2.85
N ALA A 143 30.98 -1.67 -3.90
CA ALA A 143 29.78 -0.87 -4.13
C ALA A 143 28.54 -1.77 -4.04
N VAL A 144 27.49 -1.24 -3.41
CA VAL A 144 26.20 -1.91 -3.26
C VAL A 144 25.09 -0.97 -3.71
N THR A 145 24.37 -1.31 -4.77
CA THR A 145 23.12 -0.63 -5.10
C THR A 145 21.98 -1.37 -4.39
N ILE A 146 21.22 -0.64 -3.56
CA ILE A 146 20.01 -1.11 -2.90
C ILE A 146 18.80 -0.53 -3.61
N GLY A 147 17.77 -1.35 -3.82
CA GLY A 147 16.52 -0.98 -4.44
C GLY A 147 15.33 -1.30 -3.55
N VAL A 148 14.43 -0.35 -3.38
CA VAL A 148 13.12 -0.53 -2.70
C VAL A 148 12.05 -0.58 -3.77
N ILE A 149 11.44 -1.74 -3.96
CA ILE A 149 10.41 -2.00 -4.96
C ILE A 149 9.06 -2.08 -4.24
N ALA A 150 8.20 -1.09 -4.48
CA ALA A 150 6.89 -0.96 -3.86
C ALA A 150 5.82 -1.64 -4.72
N PHE A 151 4.97 -2.44 -4.09
CA PHE A 151 3.83 -3.11 -4.73
C PHE A 151 2.51 -2.57 -4.16
N ARG A 152 1.40 -2.93 -4.81
CA ARG A 152 0.06 -2.61 -4.31
C ARG A 152 -0.21 -3.22 -2.93
N ASP A 153 0.26 -4.43 -2.68
CA ASP A 153 -0.05 -5.21 -1.50
C ASP A 153 1.06 -6.23 -1.20
N ALA A 154 1.03 -6.79 0.01
CA ALA A 154 2.05 -7.73 0.49
C ALA A 154 2.07 -9.04 -0.29
N ALA A 155 0.91 -9.53 -0.74
CA ALA A 155 0.82 -10.76 -1.53
C ALA A 155 1.52 -10.61 -2.88
N SER A 156 1.36 -9.46 -3.53
CA SER A 156 2.04 -9.13 -4.78
C SER A 156 3.57 -9.07 -4.61
N ALA A 157 4.05 -8.41 -3.54
CA ALA A 157 5.47 -8.36 -3.22
C ALA A 157 6.04 -9.77 -2.94
N HIS A 158 5.33 -10.57 -2.14
CA HIS A 158 5.72 -11.94 -1.81
C HIS A 158 5.80 -12.84 -3.04
N ALA A 159 4.86 -12.71 -3.98
CA ALA A 159 4.87 -13.49 -5.22
C ALA A 159 6.06 -13.18 -6.15
N VAL A 160 6.70 -12.02 -5.98
CA VAL A 160 7.81 -11.56 -6.84
C VAL A 160 9.19 -11.85 -6.22
N VAL A 161 9.32 -11.90 -4.89
CA VAL A 161 10.64 -12.05 -4.25
C VAL A 161 11.39 -13.31 -4.70
N ALA A 162 10.67 -14.42 -4.92
CA ALA A 162 11.23 -15.69 -5.36
C ALA A 162 11.85 -15.65 -6.78
N TRP A 163 11.59 -14.59 -7.55
CA TRP A 163 12.19 -14.40 -8.88
C TRP A 163 13.59 -13.79 -8.82
N PHE A 164 14.00 -13.27 -7.66
CA PHE A 164 15.38 -12.84 -7.41
C PHE A 164 16.18 -14.07 -6.96
N PRO A 165 17.13 -14.57 -7.78
CA PRO A 165 17.92 -15.74 -7.44
C PRO A 165 18.92 -15.38 -6.32
N PRO A 166 18.97 -16.16 -5.22
CA PRO A 166 19.89 -15.87 -4.11
C PRO A 166 21.37 -16.08 -4.49
N ASP A 167 21.65 -17.04 -5.37
CA ASP A 167 23.03 -17.46 -5.67
C ASP A 167 23.58 -16.93 -7.00
N ALA A 168 22.88 -15.98 -7.63
CA ALA A 168 23.28 -15.42 -8.91
C ALA A 168 23.20 -13.87 -8.92
N PRO A 169 24.13 -13.17 -9.59
CA PRO A 169 24.09 -11.71 -9.70
C PRO A 169 23.01 -11.20 -10.66
N SER A 170 22.44 -12.08 -11.50
CA SER A 170 21.44 -11.74 -12.50
C SER A 170 20.55 -12.96 -12.81
N PRO A 171 19.25 -12.78 -13.09
CA PRO A 171 18.53 -11.51 -13.12
C PRO A 171 18.30 -10.91 -11.73
N GLY A 172 18.46 -9.60 -11.56
CA GLY A 172 18.34 -8.92 -10.28
C GLY A 172 18.17 -7.41 -10.44
N LEU A 173 18.46 -6.68 -9.36
CA LEU A 173 18.50 -5.22 -9.37
C LEU A 173 19.65 -4.73 -10.28
N ARG A 174 19.39 -3.69 -11.07
CA ARG A 174 20.44 -3.02 -11.86
C ARG A 174 21.26 -2.09 -10.99
N ALA A 175 22.56 -2.08 -11.23
CA ALA A 175 23.48 -1.15 -10.59
C ALA A 175 23.11 0.30 -10.91
N LEU A 176 23.43 1.21 -10.00
CA LEU A 176 23.20 2.65 -10.13
C LEU A 176 24.53 3.39 -9.92
N PRO A 177 25.31 3.63 -10.98
CA PRO A 177 26.56 4.37 -10.87
C PRO A 177 26.29 5.86 -10.59
N PHE A 178 27.20 6.52 -9.89
CA PHE A 178 27.19 7.96 -9.66
C PHE A 178 28.45 8.59 -10.24
N PRO A 179 28.35 9.32 -11.38
CA PRO A 179 29.49 10.01 -11.97
C PRO A 179 30.20 10.94 -10.99
N GLY A 180 31.53 11.05 -11.12
CA GLY A 180 32.34 11.88 -10.22
C GLY A 180 32.58 11.28 -8.83
N THR A 181 32.24 10.01 -8.61
CA THR A 181 32.47 9.30 -7.34
C THR A 181 33.26 8.00 -7.57
N VAL A 182 33.74 7.37 -6.49
CA VAL A 182 34.41 6.05 -6.54
C VAL A 182 33.50 4.98 -7.16
N ALA A 183 32.19 5.09 -6.99
CA ALA A 183 31.19 4.18 -7.57
C ALA A 183 30.80 4.51 -9.02
N ALA A 184 31.51 5.43 -9.71
CA ALA A 184 31.15 5.83 -11.07
C ALA A 184 31.21 4.68 -12.10
N ARG A 185 32.04 3.67 -11.83
CA ARG A 185 32.22 2.51 -12.71
C ARG A 185 31.41 1.28 -12.29
N PHE A 186 30.70 1.34 -11.17
CA PHE A 186 29.84 0.25 -10.70
C PHE A 186 28.56 0.16 -11.56
N ALA A 187 28.67 -0.56 -12.67
CA ALA A 187 27.59 -0.82 -13.63
C ALA A 187 27.18 -2.30 -13.65
N ASP A 188 26.16 -2.64 -14.44
CA ASP A 188 25.55 -3.97 -14.46
C ASP A 188 26.54 -5.13 -14.74
N ALA A 189 27.63 -4.86 -15.45
CA ALA A 189 28.69 -5.83 -15.74
C ALA A 189 29.59 -6.16 -14.52
N ALA A 190 29.62 -5.28 -13.52
CA ALA A 190 30.42 -5.41 -12.30
C ALA A 190 29.70 -6.15 -11.16
N ARG A 191 28.44 -6.54 -11.38
CA ARG A 191 27.60 -7.23 -10.39
C ARG A 191 28.13 -8.64 -10.13
N GLN A 192 28.45 -8.93 -8.87
CA GLN A 192 29.02 -10.21 -8.45
C GLN A 192 28.11 -10.97 -7.48
N ALA A 193 27.37 -10.25 -6.63
CA ALA A 193 26.39 -10.82 -5.73
C ALA A 193 25.05 -10.09 -5.84
N SER A 194 23.98 -10.77 -5.44
CA SER A 194 22.67 -10.18 -5.26
C SER A 194 22.03 -10.68 -3.97
N ALA A 195 21.09 -9.91 -3.45
CA ALA A 195 20.27 -10.31 -2.32
C ALA A 195 18.88 -9.70 -2.49
N ALA A 196 17.85 -10.37 -1.99
CA ALA A 196 16.51 -9.81 -1.93
C ALA A 196 15.75 -10.33 -0.72
N ALA A 197 14.98 -9.45 -0.09
CA ALA A 197 14.07 -9.80 0.98
C ALA A 197 12.75 -9.06 0.82
N GLN A 198 11.68 -9.63 1.35
CA GLN A 198 10.34 -9.06 1.28
C GLN A 198 9.75 -8.91 2.68
N ARG A 199 9.06 -7.79 2.89
CA ARG A 199 8.21 -7.57 4.06
C ARG A 199 7.15 -6.53 3.74
N GLY A 200 5.90 -6.79 4.13
CA GLY A 200 4.78 -5.94 3.77
C GLY A 200 4.69 -5.75 2.24
N PRO A 201 4.34 -4.56 1.74
CA PRO A 201 4.22 -4.31 0.30
C PRO A 201 5.57 -4.03 -0.39
N TYR A 202 6.70 -4.35 0.23
CA TYR A 202 8.03 -4.03 -0.29
C TYR A 202 8.88 -5.26 -0.53
N VAL A 203 9.54 -5.30 -1.69
CA VAL A 203 10.73 -6.10 -1.93
C VAL A 203 11.92 -5.15 -1.88
N VAL A 204 12.90 -5.43 -1.01
CA VAL A 204 14.18 -4.73 -1.00
C VAL A 204 15.22 -5.67 -1.59
N ALA A 205 15.84 -5.23 -2.68
CA ALA A 205 16.87 -5.98 -3.37
C ALA A 205 18.20 -5.22 -3.32
N ALA A 206 19.30 -5.94 -3.45
CA ALA A 206 20.62 -5.39 -3.59
C ALA A 206 21.38 -6.09 -4.70
N THR A 207 22.28 -5.35 -5.34
CA THR A 207 23.36 -5.92 -6.13
C THR A 207 24.67 -5.32 -5.66
N ALA A 208 25.69 -6.17 -5.57
CA ALA A 208 26.98 -5.80 -5.01
C ALA A 208 28.14 -6.27 -5.91
N GLY A 209 29.23 -5.53 -5.87
CA GLY A 209 30.46 -5.83 -6.62
C GLY A 209 31.55 -4.81 -6.32
N TYR A 210 32.64 -4.83 -7.08
CA TYR A 210 33.72 -3.87 -6.87
C TYR A 210 33.34 -2.48 -7.38
N ALA A 211 33.72 -1.45 -6.62
CA ALA A 211 33.44 -0.07 -6.96
C ALA A 211 34.15 0.39 -8.24
N ASP A 212 35.32 -0.20 -8.56
CA ASP A 212 36.12 0.08 -9.76
C ASP A 212 35.49 -0.44 -11.07
N GLY A 213 34.38 -1.19 -10.98
CA GLY A 213 33.63 -1.70 -12.12
C GLY A 213 34.16 -2.99 -12.73
N ARG A 214 35.11 -3.67 -12.09
CA ARG A 214 35.66 -4.91 -12.64
C ARG A 214 34.58 -6.01 -12.73
N PRO A 215 34.47 -6.70 -13.87
CA PRO A 215 33.45 -7.72 -14.06
C PRO A 215 33.78 -8.99 -13.28
N THR A 216 32.75 -9.78 -13.02
CA THR A 216 32.88 -11.12 -12.44
C THR A 216 33.66 -12.01 -13.41
N LEU A 217 34.83 -12.52 -12.97
CA LEU A 217 35.57 -13.51 -13.76
C LEU A 217 34.85 -14.86 -13.64
N ARG A 218 34.73 -15.61 -14.74
CA ARG A 218 34.02 -16.92 -14.78
C ARG A 218 34.53 -17.96 -13.76
N ALA A 219 35.75 -17.78 -13.24
CA ALA A 219 36.37 -18.65 -12.24
C ALA A 219 36.41 -18.02 -10.83
N ALA A 220 35.93 -16.79 -10.65
CA ALA A 220 35.88 -16.15 -9.34
C ALA A 220 34.76 -16.82 -8.53
N ARG A 221 35.19 -17.64 -7.56
CA ARG A 221 34.38 -18.18 -6.47
C ARG A 221 33.56 -17.03 -5.87
N GLN A 222 32.30 -17.29 -5.49
CA GLN A 222 31.47 -16.34 -4.75
C GLN A 222 32.32 -15.68 -3.66
N LEU A 223 32.44 -14.35 -3.67
CA LEU A 223 33.12 -13.63 -2.61
C LEU A 223 32.24 -13.73 -1.35
N PRO A 224 32.70 -14.42 -0.30
CA PRO A 224 31.92 -14.56 0.93
C PRO A 224 31.47 -13.21 1.48
N ASP A 225 32.36 -12.22 1.46
CA ASP A 225 32.11 -10.87 1.94
C ASP A 225 30.94 -10.19 1.22
N LEU A 226 30.87 -10.30 -0.12
CA LEU A 226 29.80 -9.70 -0.91
C LEU A 226 28.45 -10.41 -0.66
N ALA A 227 28.50 -11.73 -0.47
CA ALA A 227 27.32 -12.53 -0.15
C ALA A 227 26.81 -12.28 1.28
N GLU A 228 27.69 -11.90 2.21
CA GLU A 228 27.36 -11.56 3.60
C GLU A 228 26.89 -10.10 3.74
N LEU A 229 27.53 -9.16 3.03
CA LEU A 229 27.25 -7.73 3.07
C LEU A 229 25.86 -7.39 2.53
N ALA A 230 25.51 -7.90 1.35
CA ALA A 230 24.30 -7.46 0.65
C ALA A 230 22.99 -7.75 1.43
N PRO A 231 22.78 -8.95 2.01
CA PRO A 231 21.61 -9.23 2.84
C PRO A 231 21.48 -8.32 4.07
N GLN A 232 22.60 -7.98 4.73
CA GLN A 232 22.58 -7.08 5.90
C GLN A 232 22.13 -5.68 5.52
N LEU A 233 22.60 -5.17 4.38
CA LEU A 233 22.22 -3.86 3.85
C LEU A 233 20.75 -3.83 3.40
N VAL A 234 20.27 -4.91 2.76
CA VAL A 234 18.85 -5.11 2.44
C VAL A 234 18.01 -5.01 3.71
N ASP A 235 18.39 -5.74 4.75
CA ASP A 235 17.65 -5.78 6.02
C ASP A 235 17.72 -4.44 6.78
N GLY A 236 18.86 -3.74 6.71
CA GLY A 236 19.05 -2.40 7.25
C GLY A 236 18.12 -1.33 6.65
N VAL A 237 17.65 -1.53 5.41
CA VAL A 237 16.62 -0.71 4.77
C VAL A 237 15.21 -1.25 5.01
N LEU A 238 15.02 -2.56 4.87
CA LEU A 238 13.71 -3.20 4.94
C LEU A 238 13.09 -3.12 6.34
N ARG A 239 13.86 -3.36 7.41
CA ARG A 239 13.35 -3.33 8.80
C ARG A 239 12.77 -1.96 9.17
N PRO A 240 13.51 -0.82 9.04
CA PRO A 240 12.95 0.48 9.37
C PRO A 240 11.78 0.88 8.47
N LEU A 241 11.85 0.55 7.17
CA LEU A 241 10.80 0.88 6.20
C LEU A 241 9.45 0.23 6.56
N THR A 242 9.48 -0.96 7.16
CA THR A 242 8.28 -1.75 7.49
C THR A 242 7.96 -1.79 8.98
N ALA A 243 8.76 -1.13 9.82
CA ALA A 243 8.50 -1.04 11.24
C ALA A 243 7.13 -0.35 11.48
N PRO A 244 6.28 -0.86 12.39
CA PRO A 244 5.03 -0.19 12.72
C PRO A 244 5.30 1.25 13.16
N ALA A 245 4.44 2.17 12.76
CA ALA A 245 4.53 3.55 13.22
C ALA A 245 4.49 3.54 14.75
N ARG A 246 5.54 4.08 15.40
CA ARG A 246 5.49 4.30 16.85
C ARG A 246 4.54 5.47 17.07
N ILE A 247 3.27 5.18 17.37
CA ILE A 247 2.33 6.21 17.81
C ILE A 247 2.86 6.73 19.15
N ARG A 248 3.38 7.97 19.15
CA ARG A 248 3.73 8.68 20.37
C ARG A 248 2.53 9.51 20.77
N CYS A 249 1.69 8.96 21.65
CA CYS A 249 0.62 9.74 22.26
C CYS A 249 1.23 10.93 23.03
N GLY A 250 0.72 12.14 22.78
CA GLY A 250 1.23 13.40 23.36
C GLY A 250 2.07 14.28 22.42
N ALA A 251 2.32 13.85 21.18
CA ALA A 251 2.84 14.74 20.14
C ALA A 251 1.68 15.54 19.51
N PRO A 252 1.87 16.83 19.13
CA PRO A 252 0.80 17.68 18.63
C PRO A 252 0.10 17.12 17.37
N GLU A 253 0.77 16.24 16.63
CA GLU A 253 0.20 15.54 15.47
C GLU A 253 -0.76 14.37 15.80
N TRP A 254 -0.81 13.87 17.05
CA TRP A 254 -1.66 12.73 17.44
C TRP A 254 -2.31 12.93 18.82
N SER A 255 -3.64 13.09 18.84
CA SER A 255 -4.47 12.97 20.04
C SER A 255 -4.86 11.50 20.23
N CYS A 256 -4.21 10.86 21.19
CA CYS A 256 -4.76 9.76 21.97
C CYS A 256 -5.24 10.39 23.30
#